data_AF-A0A8D0JYA1-F1
#
_entry.id   AF-A0A8D0JYA1-F1
#
_cell.length_a   1.000
_cell.length_b   1.000
_cell.length_c   1.000
_cell.angle_alpha   90.00
_cell.angle_beta   90.00
_cell.angle_gamma   90.00
#
_symmetry.space_group_name_H-M   'P 1'
#
loop_
_entity.id
_entity.type
_entity.pdbx_description
1 polymer ?
#
loop_
_entity_poly.entity_id
_entity_poly.type
_entity_poly.pdbx_seq_one_letter_code
_entity_poly.pdbx_strand_id
1 'polypeptide(L)'
;MCRGSGPRNRGLGAGYGGAGYGGAGYGGAGGGGFGGLGIGFGGGSPGILSGNDGGLLSGSEKETMKNLNDRLASYLDKVRALEEANTDLENKIREWYETRGSGTGDPRSQSDYSKYFPLIEELKNKIISASIANAQLILQIDNARLAAEDFRMKYENEVALCQNVEADINGLRRVLDELTLVRADLETQIETLNEELAYLKKNHEELQSFRAGGPGQVSVEMDAAPGVDLTKLLNDMRAQYEAIAEQNRKDAEAWFIEKSGELRKEISTNTEQLQSSKSEVTDLRRALQNLEIELQSQLAMKKSLEDSLAETEGDYCAQLSQVQQLIGGLEEQLLQVRADAERQNADYQRLLNVKARLELEIETYRRLLDGEAQG
;
A
#
# COMPACT_ATOMS: atom_id res chain seq x y z
N MET A 1 -35.22 41.62 6.27
CA MET A 1 -34.08 41.98 5.39
C MET A 1 -33.27 40.71 5.12
N CYS A 2 -33.33 40.09 3.93
CA CYS A 2 -32.40 40.30 2.79
C CYS A 2 -30.93 40.10 3.22
N ARG A 3 -30.10 39.14 2.77
CA ARG A 3 -29.86 38.43 1.48
C ARG A 3 -29.08 37.13 1.83
N GLY A 4 -29.05 36.02 1.09
CA GLY A 4 -28.98 35.80 -0.36
C GLY A 4 -27.51 35.62 -0.82
N SER A 5 -27.02 34.37 -0.92
CA SER A 5 -25.80 33.88 -1.64
C SER A 5 -25.71 32.35 -1.42
N GLY A 6 -26.02 31.45 -2.37
CA GLY A 6 -25.34 31.18 -3.65
C GLY A 6 -24.37 29.98 -3.49
N PRO A 7 -24.61 28.79 -4.08
CA PRO A 7 -23.75 27.62 -3.88
C PRO A 7 -22.49 27.71 -4.74
N ARG A 8 -21.31 27.53 -4.13
CA ARG A 8 -20.04 27.40 -4.86
C ARG A 8 -19.75 25.93 -5.13
N ASN A 9 -19.90 25.60 -6.41
CA ASN A 9 -19.29 24.46 -7.09
C ASN A 9 -17.75 24.51 -6.89
N ARG A 10 -17.14 23.43 -6.39
CA ARG A 10 -15.69 23.18 -6.52
C ARG A 10 -15.48 21.74 -6.93
N GLY A 11 -14.88 21.62 -8.12
CA GLY A 11 -14.68 20.37 -8.82
C GLY A 11 -13.67 19.45 -8.15
N LEU A 12 -13.86 18.18 -8.50
CA LEU A 12 -12.88 17.11 -8.39
C LEU A 12 -11.54 17.55 -8.98
N GLY A 13 -10.48 17.38 -8.18
CA GLY A 13 -9.11 17.38 -8.64
C GLY A 13 -8.43 16.12 -8.11
N ALA A 14 -8.43 15.07 -8.92
CA ALA A 14 -7.63 13.87 -8.69
C ALA A 14 -6.16 14.20 -8.97
N GLY A 15 -5.32 14.16 -7.95
CA GLY A 15 -3.87 14.25 -8.07
C GLY A 15 -3.24 12.90 -7.78
N TYR A 16 -2.95 12.13 -8.83
CA TYR A 16 -2.02 11.00 -8.77
C TYR A 16 -0.60 11.54 -8.61
N GLY A 17 0.02 11.29 -7.45
CA GLY A 17 1.43 11.56 -7.19
C GLY A 17 2.16 10.25 -6.94
N GLY A 18 2.71 9.65 -8.00
CA GLY A 18 3.64 8.53 -7.90
C GLY A 18 5.00 9.02 -7.43
N ALA A 19 5.51 8.43 -6.35
CA ALA A 19 6.90 8.61 -5.91
C ALA A 19 7.64 7.29 -6.15
N GLY A 20 8.38 7.23 -7.26
CA GLY A 20 9.40 6.23 -7.50
C GLY A 20 10.71 6.65 -6.83
N TYR A 21 11.26 5.77 -6.01
CA TYR A 21 12.67 5.72 -5.65
C TYR A 21 13.09 4.28 -5.96
N GLY A 22 14.05 3.96 -6.83
CA GLY A 22 15.29 4.68 -7.13
C GLY A 22 16.44 3.85 -6.58
N GLY A 23 16.67 2.66 -7.15
CA GLY A 23 17.75 1.76 -6.78
C GLY A 23 19.10 2.27 -7.27
N ALA A 24 20.07 2.38 -6.36
CA ALA A 24 21.45 2.71 -6.68
C ALA A 24 22.29 1.43 -6.75
N GLY A 25 22.58 0.97 -7.96
CA GLY A 25 23.61 -0.03 -8.23
C GLY A 25 24.98 0.66 -8.39
N TYR A 26 25.94 0.31 -7.54
CA TYR A 26 27.34 0.68 -7.70
C TYR A 26 28.04 -0.37 -8.57
N GLY A 27 28.33 -0.01 -9.84
CA GLY A 27 29.22 -0.74 -10.74
C GLY A 27 30.39 0.16 -11.11
N GLY A 28 31.54 -0.06 -10.48
CA GLY A 28 32.77 0.68 -10.75
C GLY A 28 33.65 -0.05 -11.77
N ALA A 29 33.78 0.54 -12.95
CA ALA A 29 34.77 0.19 -13.96
C ALA A 29 36.14 0.79 -13.59
N GLY A 30 37.23 0.08 -13.90
CA GLY A 30 38.59 0.57 -13.68
C GLY A 30 39.66 -0.38 -14.18
N GLY A 31 39.67 -0.66 -15.50
CA GLY A 31 40.80 -1.27 -16.17
C GLY A 31 41.88 -0.22 -16.44
N GLY A 32 43.12 -0.53 -16.08
CA GLY A 32 44.28 0.32 -16.34
C GLY A 32 45.53 -0.55 -16.46
N GLY A 33 45.87 -0.91 -17.70
CA GLY A 33 47.10 -1.61 -18.02
C GLY A 33 48.32 -0.70 -17.89
N PHE A 34 49.41 -1.25 -17.36
CA PHE A 34 50.74 -0.68 -17.51
C PHE A 34 51.61 -1.72 -18.20
N GLY A 35 51.81 -1.50 -19.50
CA GLY A 35 52.84 -2.15 -20.30
C GLY A 35 53.97 -1.17 -20.57
N GLY A 36 55.19 -1.70 -20.57
CA GLY A 36 56.33 -1.11 -21.25
C GLY A 36 57.31 -0.33 -20.38
N LEU A 37 58.51 -0.89 -20.23
CA LEU A 37 59.74 -0.24 -20.67
C LEU A 37 60.86 -1.30 -20.69
N GLY A 38 61.09 -1.84 -21.88
CA GLY A 38 62.30 -2.59 -22.20
C GLY A 38 63.49 -1.64 -22.27
N ILE A 39 64.58 -2.00 -21.60
CA ILE A 39 65.87 -1.33 -21.71
C ILE A 39 66.79 -2.32 -22.43
N GLY A 40 67.02 -2.04 -23.71
CA GLY A 40 68.07 -2.67 -24.49
C GLY A 40 69.38 -1.88 -24.34
N PHE A 41 70.44 -2.59 -23.99
CA PHE A 41 71.85 -2.28 -24.26
C PHE A 41 72.53 -3.67 -24.34
N GLY A 42 73.12 -4.15 -25.42
CA GLY A 42 73.67 -3.47 -26.59
C GLY A 42 75.18 -3.29 -26.43
N GLY A 43 75.96 -4.29 -26.86
CA GLY A 43 77.41 -4.24 -27.01
C GLY A 43 78.13 -5.30 -26.17
N GLY A 44 78.95 -6.20 -26.69
CA GLY A 44 79.49 -6.36 -28.04
C GLY A 44 80.74 -7.22 -27.90
N SER A 45 80.65 -8.49 -28.29
CA SER A 45 81.81 -9.28 -28.74
C SER A 45 81.85 -9.18 -30.26
N PRO A 46 83.00 -8.86 -30.86
CA PRO A 46 83.63 -9.80 -31.81
C PRO A 46 85.18 -9.78 -31.69
N GLY A 47 85.90 -10.90 -31.85
CA GLY A 47 86.18 -11.54 -33.14
C GLY A 47 87.67 -11.32 -33.49
N ILE A 48 88.59 -12.23 -33.13
CA ILE A 48 89.25 -13.26 -33.97
C ILE A 48 90.14 -12.69 -35.10
N LEU A 49 91.46 -13.01 -35.03
CA LEU A 49 92.32 -13.66 -36.06
C LEU A 49 93.82 -13.33 -35.84
N SER A 50 94.61 -14.33 -35.41
CA SER A 50 95.76 -14.90 -36.16
C SER A 50 97.12 -14.43 -35.60
N GLY A 51 98.10 -15.25 -35.22
CA GLY A 51 98.25 -16.70 -35.25
C GLY A 51 99.58 -17.13 -34.59
N ASN A 52 99.75 -18.44 -34.56
CA ASN A 52 100.98 -19.23 -34.36
C ASN A 52 101.53 -19.52 -32.95
N ASP A 53 101.32 -20.80 -32.60
CA ASP A 53 102.29 -21.79 -32.11
C ASP A 53 102.86 -21.70 -30.69
N GLY A 54 102.39 -22.66 -29.88
CA GLY A 54 103.31 -23.62 -29.25
C GLY A 54 103.56 -23.44 -27.75
N GLY A 55 103.11 -24.41 -26.95
CA GLY A 55 103.59 -24.63 -25.57
C GLY A 55 102.51 -24.42 -24.51
N LEU A 56 101.57 -25.34 -24.31
CA LEU A 56 101.72 -26.54 -23.46
C LEU A 56 101.93 -26.23 -21.96
N LEU A 57 100.81 -25.98 -21.26
CA LEU A 57 100.43 -26.65 -20.00
C LEU A 57 101.39 -26.59 -18.79
N SER A 58 101.70 -25.39 -18.26
CA SER A 58 102.24 -25.27 -16.88
C SER A 58 101.88 -23.97 -16.11
N GLY A 59 101.03 -23.09 -16.67
CA GLY A 59 100.68 -21.78 -16.05
C GLY A 59 99.24 -21.66 -15.52
N SER A 60 98.33 -22.55 -15.94
CA SER A 60 96.88 -22.37 -15.75
C SER A 60 96.40 -22.51 -14.31
N GLU A 61 97.01 -23.36 -13.49
CA GLU A 61 96.51 -23.65 -12.13
C GLU A 61 96.85 -22.53 -11.12
N LYS A 62 98.01 -21.90 -11.28
CA LYS A 62 98.43 -20.79 -10.41
C LYS A 62 97.69 -19.50 -10.76
N GLU A 63 97.40 -19.30 -12.04
CA GLU A 63 96.64 -18.15 -12.54
C GLU A 63 95.14 -18.28 -12.23
N THR A 64 94.57 -19.49 -12.26
CA THR A 64 93.20 -19.73 -11.76
C THR A 64 93.11 -19.54 -10.25
N MET A 65 94.07 -20.05 -9.46
CA MET A 65 94.09 -19.81 -8.01
C MET A 65 94.23 -18.33 -7.66
N LYS A 66 95.03 -17.56 -8.42
CA LYS A 66 95.13 -16.12 -8.25
C LYS A 66 93.81 -15.42 -8.60
N ASN A 67 93.15 -15.80 -9.69
CA ASN A 67 91.85 -15.24 -10.08
C ASN A 67 90.76 -15.53 -9.03
N LEU A 68 90.72 -16.76 -8.48
CA LEU A 68 89.81 -17.09 -7.38
C LEU A 68 90.11 -16.29 -6.12
N ASN A 69 91.39 -16.07 -5.80
CA ASN A 69 91.79 -15.30 -4.62
C ASN A 69 91.49 -13.80 -4.79
N ASP A 70 91.72 -13.23 -5.98
CA ASP A 70 91.33 -11.86 -6.32
C ASP A 70 89.80 -11.69 -6.29
N ARG A 71 89.06 -12.72 -6.71
CA ARG A 71 87.61 -12.75 -6.64
C ARG A 71 87.12 -12.88 -5.19
N LEU A 72 87.75 -13.71 -4.36
CA LEU A 72 87.47 -13.81 -2.93
C LEU A 72 87.74 -12.46 -2.21
N ALA A 73 88.86 -11.80 -2.54
CA ALA A 73 89.18 -10.48 -2.03
C ALA A 73 88.09 -9.47 -2.43
N SER A 74 87.66 -9.46 -3.70
CA SER A 74 86.55 -8.61 -4.15
C SER A 74 85.21 -8.93 -3.46
N TYR A 75 84.95 -10.20 -3.13
CA TYR A 75 83.77 -10.60 -2.36
C TYR A 75 83.87 -10.14 -0.90
N LEU A 76 85.03 -10.26 -0.27
CA LEU A 76 85.27 -9.79 1.11
C LEU A 76 85.16 -8.27 1.20
N ASP A 77 85.70 -7.54 0.23
CA ASP A 77 85.54 -6.07 0.15
C ASP A 77 84.08 -5.68 -0.06
N LYS A 78 83.33 -6.44 -0.87
CA LYS A 78 81.89 -6.22 -1.07
C LYS A 78 81.06 -6.56 0.18
N VAL A 79 81.43 -7.60 0.92
CA VAL A 79 80.79 -7.94 2.20
C VAL A 79 81.05 -6.84 3.21
N ARG A 80 82.28 -6.34 3.34
CA ARG A 80 82.60 -5.21 4.23
C ARG A 80 81.83 -3.94 3.86
N ALA A 81 81.74 -3.61 2.56
CA ALA A 81 80.96 -2.46 2.10
C ALA A 81 79.45 -2.62 2.39
N LEU A 82 78.92 -3.84 2.30
CA LEU A 82 77.52 -4.14 2.64
C LEU A 82 77.29 -4.10 4.15
N GLU A 83 78.24 -4.58 4.96
CA GLU A 83 78.19 -4.48 6.41
C GLU A 83 78.19 -3.01 6.86
N GLU A 84 79.07 -2.18 6.30
CA GLU A 84 79.12 -0.74 6.57
C GLU A 84 77.80 -0.05 6.16
N ALA A 85 77.29 -0.33 4.97
CA ALA A 85 75.99 0.19 4.51
C ALA A 85 74.82 -0.27 5.39
N ASN A 86 74.84 -1.50 5.91
CA ASN A 86 73.83 -1.99 6.84
C ASN A 86 73.93 -1.26 8.19
N THR A 87 75.13 -1.07 8.72
CA THR A 87 75.30 -0.31 9.98
C THR A 87 74.83 1.14 9.83
N ASP A 88 75.05 1.77 8.67
CA ASP A 88 74.53 3.10 8.37
C ASP A 88 73.00 3.14 8.28
N LEU A 89 72.38 2.12 7.67
CA LEU A 89 70.91 2.01 7.61
C LEU A 89 70.31 1.75 9.00
N GLU A 90 70.92 0.90 9.80
CA GLU A 90 70.51 0.66 11.19
C GLU A 90 70.60 1.93 12.04
N ASN A 91 71.67 2.71 11.87
CA ASN A 91 71.84 4.00 12.53
C ASN A 91 70.77 5.01 12.07
N LYS A 92 70.47 5.08 10.78
CA LYS A 92 69.38 5.95 10.25
C LYS A 92 68.01 5.52 10.75
N ILE A 93 67.74 4.21 10.85
CA ILE A 93 66.48 3.69 11.40
C ILE A 93 66.38 4.04 12.89
N ARG A 94 67.47 3.86 13.65
CA ARG A 94 67.52 4.22 15.07
C ARG A 94 67.29 5.71 15.26
N GLU A 95 67.99 6.56 14.49
CA GLU A 95 67.81 8.01 14.51
C GLU A 95 66.37 8.40 14.13
N TRP A 96 65.75 7.72 13.17
CA TRP A 96 64.35 7.94 12.79
C TRP A 96 63.38 7.58 13.91
N TYR A 97 63.63 6.48 14.63
CA TYR A 97 62.85 6.10 15.81
C TYR A 97 63.13 6.99 17.02
N GLU A 98 64.31 7.56 17.16
CA GLU A 98 64.62 8.49 18.26
C GLU A 98 64.02 9.88 18.00
N THR A 99 64.16 10.41 16.78
CA THR A 99 63.55 11.70 16.41
C THR A 99 62.02 11.64 16.36
N ARG A 100 61.43 10.49 15.99
CA ARG A 100 59.97 10.34 15.93
C ARG A 100 59.35 9.70 17.17
N GLY A 101 60.12 8.89 17.89
CA GLY A 101 59.68 8.16 19.09
C GLY A 101 59.94 8.91 20.39
N SER A 102 60.90 9.86 20.43
CA SER A 102 61.17 10.66 21.63
C SER A 102 60.48 12.04 21.65
N GLY A 103 59.67 12.34 20.63
CA GLY A 103 58.86 13.55 20.63
C GLY A 103 57.77 13.50 19.57
N THR A 104 56.52 13.48 20.02
CA THR A 104 55.36 13.87 19.20
C THR A 104 55.16 13.04 17.93
N GLY A 105 54.44 11.91 18.06
CA GLY A 105 53.58 11.51 16.95
C GLY A 105 52.69 12.70 16.61
N ASP A 106 52.94 13.33 15.46
CA ASP A 106 52.16 14.38 14.80
C ASP A 106 51.16 15.15 15.70
N PRO A 107 51.35 16.46 15.96
CA PRO A 107 50.38 17.28 16.69
C PRO A 107 48.95 17.26 16.13
N ARG A 108 48.74 16.75 14.90
CA ARG A 108 47.41 16.51 14.34
C ARG A 108 46.72 15.22 14.80
N SER A 109 47.46 14.21 15.25
CA SER A 109 46.88 12.91 15.64
C SER A 109 46.40 12.87 17.10
N GLN A 110 46.78 13.84 17.92
CA GLN A 110 46.17 14.11 19.24
C GLN A 110 45.41 15.44 19.23
N SER A 111 44.52 15.64 18.26
CA SER A 111 43.39 16.54 18.54
C SER A 111 42.59 15.92 19.68
N ASP A 112 42.41 16.63 20.79
CA ASP A 112 41.61 16.19 21.93
C ASP A 112 40.14 15.96 21.49
N TYR A 113 39.84 14.81 20.90
CA TYR A 113 38.48 14.46 20.47
C TYR A 113 37.50 14.34 21.64
N SER A 114 38.05 14.34 22.86
CA SER A 114 37.32 14.38 24.12
C SER A 114 36.25 15.49 24.18
N LYS A 115 36.54 16.65 23.57
CA LYS A 115 35.64 17.81 23.54
C LYS A 115 34.39 17.59 22.68
N TYR A 116 34.43 16.66 21.73
CA TYR A 116 33.29 16.36 20.85
C TYR A 116 32.35 15.31 21.44
N PHE A 117 32.80 14.45 22.37
CA PHE A 117 31.92 13.46 23.02
C PHE A 117 30.71 14.07 23.73
N PRO A 118 30.83 15.12 24.58
CA PRO A 118 29.65 15.71 25.23
C PRO A 118 28.69 16.34 24.21
N LEU A 119 29.22 16.94 23.13
CA LEU A 119 28.38 17.48 22.04
C LEU A 119 27.66 16.37 21.27
N ILE A 120 28.34 15.26 20.98
CA ILE A 120 27.75 14.09 20.33
C ILE A 120 26.67 13.46 21.23
N GLU A 121 26.92 13.38 22.53
CA GLU A 121 25.95 12.87 23.50
C GLU A 121 24.73 13.78 23.62
N GLU A 122 24.92 15.10 23.66
CA GLU A 122 23.83 16.08 23.62
C GLU A 122 23.01 15.96 22.33
N LEU A 123 23.65 15.81 21.16
CA LEU A 123 22.98 15.62 19.88
C LEU A 123 22.21 14.29 19.84
N LYS A 124 22.77 13.20 20.37
CA LYS A 124 22.07 11.92 20.50
C LYS A 124 20.84 12.05 21.40
N ASN A 125 20.96 12.73 22.54
CA ASN A 125 19.83 12.97 23.44
C ASN A 125 18.75 13.82 22.77
N LYS A 126 19.13 14.84 21.99
CA LYS A 126 18.17 15.62 21.18
C LYS A 126 17.46 14.75 20.15
N ILE A 127 18.18 13.90 19.42
CA ILE A 127 17.58 12.96 18.45
C ILE A 127 16.60 12.01 19.13
N ILE A 128 16.97 11.43 20.27
CA ILE A 128 16.10 10.52 21.03
C ILE A 128 14.85 11.27 21.50
N SER A 129 15.01 12.47 22.08
CA SER A 129 13.88 13.28 22.54
C SER A 129 12.93 13.66 21.39
N ALA A 130 13.48 14.04 20.23
CA ALA A 130 12.71 14.33 19.02
C ALA A 130 12.01 13.08 18.47
N SER A 131 12.65 11.91 18.51
CA SER A 131 12.07 10.64 18.11
C SER A 131 10.88 10.24 19.01
N ILE A 132 11.01 10.43 20.32
CA ILE A 132 9.93 10.18 21.28
C ILE A 132 8.78 11.15 21.06
N ALA A 133 9.07 12.45 20.90
CA ALA A 133 8.05 13.46 20.62
C ALA A 133 7.31 13.17 19.30
N ASN A 134 8.03 12.72 18.26
CA ASN A 134 7.43 12.32 17.00
C ASN A 134 6.51 11.10 17.17
N ALA A 135 6.96 10.07 17.90
CA ALA A 135 6.12 8.91 18.21
C ALA A 135 4.85 9.31 18.99
N GLN A 136 4.96 10.22 19.95
CA GLN A 136 3.81 10.76 20.69
C GLN A 136 2.85 11.52 19.78
N LEU A 137 3.35 12.35 18.86
CA LEU A 137 2.52 13.06 17.89
C LEU A 137 1.79 12.10 16.95
N ILE A 138 2.46 11.04 16.47
CA ILE A 138 1.84 10.01 15.64
C ILE A 138 0.67 9.35 16.39
N LEU A 139 0.88 8.97 17.67
CA LEU A 139 -0.20 8.40 18.48
C LEU A 139 -1.37 9.37 18.69
N GLN A 140 -1.10 10.67 18.88
CA GLN A 140 -2.15 11.68 18.98
C GLN A 140 -2.92 11.84 17.67
N ILE A 141 -2.23 11.80 16.53
CA ILE A 141 -2.86 11.84 15.20
C ILE A 141 -3.75 10.62 15.00
N ASP A 142 -3.27 9.43 15.32
CA ASP A 142 -4.05 8.19 15.19
C ASP A 142 -5.27 8.21 16.12
N ASN A 143 -5.12 8.68 17.35
CA ASN A 143 -6.23 8.84 18.28
C ASN A 143 -7.28 9.84 17.77
N ALA A 144 -6.84 11.01 17.29
CA ALA A 144 -7.73 12.01 16.72
C ALA A 144 -8.44 11.49 15.46
N ARG A 145 -7.75 10.70 14.63
CA ARG A 145 -8.32 10.07 13.43
C ARG A 145 -9.38 9.02 13.80
N LEU A 146 -9.10 8.17 14.79
CA LEU A 146 -10.08 7.19 15.28
C LEU A 146 -11.30 7.88 15.90
N ALA A 147 -11.11 8.95 16.66
CA ALA A 147 -12.21 9.73 17.21
C ALA A 147 -13.06 10.40 16.11
N ALA A 148 -12.41 10.97 15.08
CA ALA A 148 -13.11 11.55 13.93
C ALA A 148 -13.93 10.50 13.17
N GLU A 149 -13.39 9.29 13.01
CA GLU A 149 -14.07 8.18 12.36
C GLU A 149 -15.28 7.67 13.16
N ASP A 150 -15.15 7.58 14.49
CA ASP A 150 -16.26 7.25 15.38
C ASP A 150 -17.39 8.29 15.30
N PHE A 151 -17.04 9.59 15.28
CA PHE A 151 -18.04 10.64 15.07
C PHE A 151 -18.66 10.60 13.67
N ARG A 152 -17.89 10.27 12.64
CA ARG A 152 -18.40 10.09 11.27
C ARG A 152 -19.44 8.98 11.22
N MET A 153 -19.13 7.81 11.78
CA MET A 153 -20.07 6.68 11.82
C MET A 153 -21.33 7.02 12.63
N LYS A 154 -21.18 7.69 13.78
CA LYS A 154 -22.33 8.15 14.59
C LYS A 154 -23.21 9.13 13.82
N TYR A 155 -22.60 10.07 13.10
CA TYR A 155 -23.34 11.02 12.26
C TYR A 155 -24.09 10.32 11.12
N GLU A 156 -23.45 9.39 10.43
CA GLU A 156 -24.09 8.62 9.35
C GLU A 156 -25.27 7.79 9.86
N ASN A 157 -25.12 7.16 11.02
CA ASN A 157 -26.21 6.43 11.68
C ASN A 157 -27.37 7.37 12.07
N GLU A 158 -27.07 8.54 12.66
CA GLU A 158 -28.09 9.52 13.02
C GLU A 158 -28.85 10.03 11.79
N VAL A 159 -28.13 10.35 10.71
CA VAL A 159 -28.74 10.77 9.44
C VAL A 159 -29.66 9.68 8.89
N ALA A 160 -29.22 8.42 8.91
CA ALA A 160 -30.06 7.30 8.47
C ALA A 160 -31.32 7.15 9.34
N LEU A 161 -31.20 7.30 10.66
CA LEU A 161 -32.36 7.29 11.57
C LEU A 161 -33.30 8.47 11.30
N CYS A 162 -32.78 9.69 11.12
CA CYS A 162 -33.59 10.85 10.75
C CYS A 162 -34.35 10.61 9.44
N GLN A 163 -33.70 10.06 8.41
CA GLN A 163 -34.35 9.74 7.13
C GLN A 163 -35.47 8.71 7.28
N ASN A 164 -35.26 7.66 8.11
CA ASN A 164 -36.30 6.68 8.39
C ASN A 164 -37.50 7.32 9.11
N VAL A 165 -37.25 8.16 10.12
CA VAL A 165 -38.31 8.88 10.84
C VAL A 165 -39.04 9.86 9.91
N GLU A 166 -38.34 10.56 9.03
CA GLU A 166 -38.96 11.42 8.02
C GLU A 166 -39.83 10.63 7.04
N ALA A 167 -39.39 9.44 6.62
CA ALA A 167 -40.18 8.54 5.78
C ALA A 167 -41.46 8.08 6.51
N ASP A 168 -41.35 7.71 7.79
CA ASP A 168 -42.49 7.32 8.62
C ASP A 168 -43.48 8.48 8.81
N ILE A 169 -43.00 9.70 9.09
CA ILE A 169 -43.84 10.90 9.20
C ILE A 169 -44.58 11.17 7.89
N ASN A 170 -43.90 11.04 6.75
CA ASN A 170 -44.54 11.22 5.44
C ASN A 170 -45.57 10.11 5.17
N GLY A 171 -45.30 8.87 5.57
CA GLY A 171 -46.27 7.77 5.52
C GLY A 171 -47.50 8.05 6.37
N LEU A 172 -47.32 8.47 7.63
CA LEU A 172 -48.41 8.82 8.53
C LEU A 172 -49.25 10.00 8.02
N ARG A 173 -48.63 10.99 7.37
CA ARG A 173 -49.35 12.09 6.71
C ARG A 173 -50.24 11.59 5.59
N ARG A 174 -49.76 10.66 4.75
CA ARG A 174 -50.58 10.04 3.70
C ARG A 174 -51.77 9.28 4.27
N VAL A 175 -51.55 8.50 5.33
CA VAL A 175 -52.64 7.77 6.02
C VAL A 175 -53.65 8.76 6.61
N LEU A 176 -53.21 9.88 7.18
CA LEU A 176 -54.11 10.92 7.67
C LEU A 176 -54.94 11.54 6.53
N ASP A 177 -54.33 11.82 5.38
CA ASP A 177 -55.04 12.35 4.21
C ASP A 177 -56.09 11.35 3.69
N GLU A 178 -55.74 10.06 3.61
CA GLU A 178 -56.65 8.97 3.24
C GLU A 178 -57.83 8.85 4.22
N LEU A 179 -57.56 8.86 5.53
CA LEU A 179 -58.61 8.84 6.56
C LEU A 179 -59.50 10.09 6.51
N THR A 180 -58.93 11.25 6.17
CA THR A 180 -59.69 12.49 6.02
C THR A 180 -60.63 12.42 4.83
N LEU A 181 -60.19 11.84 3.71
CA LEU A 181 -61.04 11.60 2.55
C LEU A 181 -62.18 10.62 2.88
N VAL A 182 -61.88 9.48 3.54
CA VAL A 182 -62.89 8.51 3.96
C VAL A 182 -63.90 9.15 4.93
N ARG A 183 -63.44 9.97 5.87
CA ARG A 183 -64.33 10.71 6.78
C ARG A 183 -65.26 11.65 6.00
N ALA A 184 -64.73 12.41 5.06
CA ALA A 184 -65.54 13.33 4.24
C ALA A 184 -66.59 12.57 3.41
N ASP A 185 -66.21 11.43 2.82
CA ASP A 185 -67.15 10.56 2.10
C ASP A 185 -68.28 10.05 3.02
N LEU A 186 -67.94 9.55 4.21
CA LEU A 186 -68.94 9.13 5.20
C LEU A 186 -69.83 10.29 5.68
N GLU A 187 -69.28 11.49 5.86
CA GLU A 187 -70.05 12.69 6.20
C GLU A 187 -71.06 13.04 5.08
N THR A 188 -70.65 12.95 3.80
CA THR A 188 -71.59 13.14 2.69
C THR A 188 -72.67 12.07 2.64
N GLN A 189 -72.34 10.79 2.89
CA GLN A 189 -73.33 9.71 2.97
C GLN A 189 -74.34 9.94 4.11
N ILE A 190 -73.88 10.42 5.26
CA ILE A 190 -74.75 10.77 6.39
C ILE A 190 -75.69 11.91 6.01
N GLU A 191 -75.18 12.95 5.36
CA GLU A 191 -76.02 14.08 4.94
C GLU A 191 -77.06 13.65 3.91
N THR A 192 -76.68 12.85 2.90
CA THR A 192 -77.64 12.32 1.92
C THR A 192 -78.73 11.48 2.57
N LEU A 193 -78.38 10.63 3.55
CA LEU A 193 -79.37 9.82 4.27
C LEU A 193 -80.28 10.69 5.16
N ASN A 194 -79.75 11.77 5.74
CA ASN A 194 -80.56 12.73 6.50
C ASN A 194 -81.54 13.49 5.60
N GLU A 195 -81.11 13.90 4.41
CA GLU A 195 -81.96 14.53 3.39
C GLU A 195 -83.07 13.58 2.93
N GLU A 196 -82.75 12.31 2.64
CA GLU A 196 -83.73 11.29 2.30
C GLU A 196 -84.76 11.06 3.42
N LEU A 197 -84.30 11.01 4.68
CA LEU A 197 -85.16 10.86 5.84
C LEU A 197 -86.09 12.07 6.01
N ALA A 198 -85.57 13.28 5.85
CA ALA A 198 -86.36 14.51 5.88
C ALA A 198 -87.39 14.54 4.75
N TYR A 199 -87.01 14.13 3.53
CA TYR A 199 -87.91 14.01 2.39
C TYR A 199 -89.04 13.01 2.67
N LEU A 200 -88.72 11.82 3.18
CA LEU A 200 -89.71 10.80 3.54
C LEU A 200 -90.68 11.28 4.63
N LYS A 201 -90.18 11.99 5.65
CA LYS A 201 -91.02 12.60 6.70
C LYS A 201 -91.98 13.63 6.12
N LYS A 202 -91.48 14.55 5.30
CA LYS A 202 -92.30 15.56 4.64
C LYS A 202 -93.37 14.92 3.75
N ASN A 203 -92.99 13.92 2.95
CA ASN A 203 -93.93 13.19 2.11
C ASN A 203 -94.98 12.44 2.93
N HIS A 204 -94.61 11.91 4.11
CA HIS A 204 -95.56 11.30 5.03
C HIS A 204 -96.53 12.32 5.63
N GLU A 205 -96.07 13.51 6.02
CA GLU A 205 -96.91 14.62 6.49
C GLU A 205 -97.85 15.13 5.39
N GLU A 206 -97.37 15.23 4.15
CA GLU A 206 -98.18 15.57 2.98
C GLU A 206 -99.23 14.48 2.70
N LEU A 207 -98.88 13.20 2.77
CA LEU A 207 -99.83 12.09 2.64
C LEU A 207 -100.85 12.06 3.80
N GLN A 208 -100.43 12.35 5.03
CA GLN A 208 -101.34 12.46 6.18
C GLN A 208 -102.28 13.65 6.05
N SER A 209 -101.81 14.80 5.58
CA SER A 209 -102.65 15.97 5.33
C SER A 209 -103.61 15.77 4.15
N PHE A 210 -103.19 15.08 3.09
CA PHE A 210 -104.08 14.57 2.04
C PHE A 210 -105.08 13.53 2.55
N ARG A 211 -104.74 12.76 3.60
CA ARG A 211 -105.65 11.80 4.23
C ARG A 211 -106.60 12.47 5.24
N ALA A 212 -106.21 13.61 5.81
CA ALA A 212 -107.02 14.43 6.72
C ALA A 212 -107.95 15.40 5.98
N GLY A 213 -107.56 15.86 4.79
CA GLY A 213 -108.43 16.50 3.80
C GLY A 213 -108.90 15.45 2.80
N GLY A 214 -109.86 14.61 3.21
CA GLY A 214 -110.42 13.61 2.30
C GLY A 214 -110.92 14.26 0.99
N PRO A 215 -110.61 13.70 -0.18
CA PRO A 215 -111.44 13.92 -1.35
C PRO A 215 -112.60 12.91 -1.21
N GLY A 216 -113.82 13.32 -0.88
CA GLY A 216 -114.50 14.41 -1.55
C GLY A 216 -114.68 13.98 -3.00
N GLN A 217 -115.69 13.14 -3.22
CA GLN A 217 -116.18 12.75 -4.53
C GLN A 217 -116.67 14.02 -5.24
N VAL A 218 -115.77 14.71 -5.93
CA VAL A 218 -116.10 15.90 -6.72
C VAL A 218 -116.36 15.43 -8.15
N SER A 219 -117.65 15.28 -8.46
CA SER A 219 -118.15 15.24 -9.83
C SER A 219 -117.90 16.62 -10.45
N VAL A 220 -116.88 16.72 -11.31
CA VAL A 220 -116.65 17.91 -12.14
C VAL A 220 -117.41 17.69 -13.44
N GLU A 221 -118.53 18.40 -13.59
CA GLU A 221 -119.21 18.52 -14.88
C GLU A 221 -118.29 19.24 -15.85
N MET A 222 -118.03 18.52 -16.94
CA MET A 222 -117.14 18.83 -18.03
C MET A 222 -117.80 19.91 -18.92
N ASP A 223 -117.27 21.13 -18.90
CA ASP A 223 -117.50 22.09 -19.99
C ASP A 223 -116.47 21.81 -21.09
N ALA A 224 -116.95 21.24 -22.19
CA ALA A 224 -116.13 20.84 -23.33
C ALA A 224 -115.73 22.08 -24.14
N ALA A 225 -114.66 22.73 -23.72
CA ALA A 225 -113.88 23.63 -24.56
C ALA A 225 -113.40 22.85 -25.82
N PRO A 226 -113.29 23.52 -26.99
CA PRO A 226 -113.25 22.88 -28.30
C PRO A 226 -112.12 21.86 -28.38
N GLY A 227 -112.45 20.67 -28.89
CA GLY A 227 -111.60 19.48 -28.91
C GLY A 227 -110.14 19.82 -29.21
N VAL A 228 -109.30 19.72 -28.18
CA VAL A 228 -107.86 19.68 -28.36
C VAL A 228 -107.59 18.53 -29.30
N ASP A 229 -106.95 18.81 -30.43
CA ASP A 229 -106.58 17.83 -31.43
C ASP A 229 -105.68 16.77 -30.78
N LEU A 230 -106.31 15.67 -30.34
CA LEU A 230 -105.67 14.60 -29.59
C LEU A 230 -104.52 14.00 -30.40
N THR A 231 -104.65 14.02 -31.73
CA THR A 231 -103.62 13.63 -32.69
C THR A 231 -102.37 14.49 -32.56
N LYS A 232 -102.55 15.81 -32.40
CA LYS A 232 -101.45 16.75 -32.23
C LYS A 232 -100.76 16.57 -30.88
N LEU A 233 -101.53 16.42 -29.80
CA LEU A 233 -100.99 16.16 -28.46
C LEU A 233 -100.23 14.82 -28.38
N LEU A 234 -100.76 13.76 -29.00
CA LEU A 234 -100.09 12.46 -29.05
C LEU A 234 -98.79 12.51 -29.85
N ASN A 235 -98.78 13.26 -30.96
CA ASN A 235 -97.57 13.49 -31.76
C ASN A 235 -96.55 14.35 -31.02
N ASP A 236 -96.99 15.39 -30.28
CA ASP A 236 -96.10 16.21 -29.45
C ASP A 236 -95.48 15.39 -28.30
N MET A 237 -96.27 14.54 -27.62
CA MET A 237 -95.72 13.62 -26.63
C MET A 237 -94.74 12.62 -27.24
N ARG A 238 -95.05 12.06 -28.42
CA ARG A 238 -94.14 11.15 -29.13
C ARG A 238 -92.84 11.85 -29.49
N ALA A 239 -92.89 13.07 -30.00
CA ALA A 239 -91.72 13.87 -30.32
C ALA A 239 -90.88 14.18 -29.07
N GLN A 240 -91.51 14.46 -27.92
CA GLN A 240 -90.79 14.66 -26.65
C GLN A 240 -90.12 13.36 -26.17
N TYR A 241 -90.80 12.21 -26.24
CA TYR A 241 -90.21 10.93 -25.87
C TYR A 241 -89.06 10.54 -26.80
N GLU A 242 -89.20 10.79 -28.10
CA GLU A 242 -88.16 10.49 -29.08
C GLU A 242 -86.95 11.41 -28.90
N ALA A 243 -87.17 12.68 -28.56
CA ALA A 243 -86.09 13.61 -28.18
C ALA A 243 -85.37 13.18 -26.89
N ILE A 244 -86.10 12.75 -25.86
CA ILE A 244 -85.52 12.26 -24.60
C ILE A 244 -84.77 10.94 -24.81
N ALA A 245 -85.31 10.01 -25.60
CA ALA A 245 -84.66 8.74 -25.92
C ALA A 245 -83.37 8.97 -26.72
N GLU A 246 -83.40 9.87 -27.70
CA GLU A 246 -82.23 10.25 -28.50
C GLU A 246 -81.17 10.99 -27.66
N GLN A 247 -81.59 11.83 -26.72
CA GLN A 247 -80.70 12.49 -25.76
C GLN A 247 -80.04 11.47 -24.83
N ASN A 248 -80.83 10.56 -24.22
CA ASN A 248 -80.31 9.49 -23.36
C ASN A 248 -79.34 8.57 -24.12
N ARG A 249 -79.60 8.27 -25.39
CA ARG A 249 -78.69 7.49 -26.23
C ARG A 249 -77.34 8.20 -26.41
N LYS A 250 -77.37 9.50 -26.72
CA LYS A 250 -76.15 10.31 -26.87
C LYS A 250 -75.38 10.44 -25.57
N ASP A 251 -76.07 10.64 -24.45
CA ASP A 251 -75.44 10.76 -23.14
C ASP A 251 -74.80 9.44 -22.70
N ALA A 252 -75.46 8.30 -22.98
CA ALA A 252 -74.88 6.97 -22.74
C ALA A 252 -73.67 6.69 -23.63
N GLU A 253 -73.71 7.06 -24.92
CA GLU A 253 -72.57 6.94 -25.83
C GLU A 253 -71.40 7.83 -25.40
N ALA A 254 -71.67 9.08 -25.02
CA ALA A 254 -70.67 10.01 -24.51
C ALA A 254 -70.01 9.49 -23.23
N TRP A 255 -70.82 9.01 -22.27
CA TRP A 255 -70.33 8.42 -21.03
C TRP A 255 -69.47 7.17 -21.28
N PHE A 256 -69.89 6.30 -22.21
CA PHE A 256 -69.11 5.13 -22.59
C PHE A 256 -67.77 5.51 -23.25
N ILE A 257 -67.77 6.52 -24.13
CA ILE A 257 -66.55 7.02 -24.77
C ILE A 257 -65.60 7.64 -23.72
N GLU A 258 -66.14 8.41 -22.78
CA GLU A 258 -65.35 9.01 -21.69
C GLU A 258 -64.72 7.93 -20.82
N LYS A 259 -65.52 6.98 -20.29
CA LYS A 259 -65.01 5.90 -19.43
C LYS A 259 -64.05 4.96 -20.14
N SER A 260 -64.33 4.61 -21.40
CA SER A 260 -63.40 3.79 -22.19
C SER A 260 -62.11 4.55 -22.53
N GLY A 261 -62.18 5.87 -22.71
CA GLY A 261 -61.03 6.74 -22.90
C GLY A 261 -60.16 6.86 -21.65
N GLU A 262 -60.76 7.03 -20.48
CA GLU A 262 -60.08 7.03 -19.17
C GLU A 262 -59.38 5.68 -18.93
N LEU A 263 -60.11 4.57 -19.08
CA LEU A 263 -59.55 3.23 -18.90
C LEU A 263 -58.40 2.97 -19.88
N ARG A 264 -58.50 3.42 -21.13
CA ARG A 264 -57.44 3.26 -22.13
C ARG A 264 -56.19 4.09 -21.78
N LYS A 265 -56.37 5.29 -21.20
CA LYS A 265 -55.25 6.10 -20.68
C LYS A 265 -54.59 5.41 -19.50
N GLU A 266 -55.36 4.93 -18.52
CA GLU A 266 -54.83 4.20 -17.36
C GLU A 266 -54.08 2.92 -17.77
N ILE A 267 -54.61 2.16 -18.73
CA ILE A 267 -53.92 0.99 -19.27
C ILE A 267 -52.59 1.40 -19.92
N SER A 268 -52.55 2.50 -20.67
CA SER A 268 -51.31 3.00 -21.28
C SER A 268 -50.29 3.38 -20.21
N THR A 269 -50.68 4.18 -19.21
CA THR A 269 -49.78 4.62 -18.14
C THR A 269 -49.28 3.45 -17.30
N ASN A 270 -50.16 2.51 -16.95
CA ASN A 270 -49.78 1.30 -16.21
C ASN A 270 -48.84 0.41 -17.04
N THR A 271 -49.06 0.31 -18.35
CA THR A 271 -48.17 -0.45 -19.25
C THR A 271 -46.79 0.20 -19.32
N GLU A 272 -46.71 1.53 -19.45
CA GLU A 272 -45.45 2.28 -19.44
C GLU A 272 -44.69 2.12 -18.12
N GLN A 273 -45.38 2.27 -16.98
CA GLN A 273 -44.79 2.04 -15.66
C GLN A 273 -44.29 0.60 -15.49
N LEU A 274 -45.05 -0.38 -15.95
CA LEU A 274 -44.66 -1.79 -15.91
C LEU A 274 -43.42 -2.04 -16.77
N GLN A 275 -43.34 -1.46 -17.97
CA GLN A 275 -42.13 -1.57 -18.81
C GLN A 275 -40.92 -0.89 -18.17
N SER A 276 -41.10 0.31 -17.60
CA SER A 276 -40.04 1.03 -16.88
C SER A 276 -39.51 0.23 -15.69
N SER A 277 -40.39 -0.29 -14.84
CA SER A 277 -40.02 -1.13 -13.70
C SER A 277 -39.32 -2.41 -14.17
N LYS A 278 -39.80 -3.02 -15.25
CA LYS A 278 -39.15 -4.20 -15.85
C LYS A 278 -37.73 -3.89 -16.34
N SER A 279 -37.51 -2.75 -17.01
CA SER A 279 -36.16 -2.34 -17.42
C SER A 279 -35.25 -2.10 -16.22
N GLU A 280 -35.73 -1.40 -15.19
CA GLU A 280 -34.96 -1.14 -13.96
C GLU A 280 -34.56 -2.44 -13.26
N VAL A 281 -35.47 -3.41 -13.14
CA VAL A 281 -35.15 -4.75 -12.60
C VAL A 281 -34.10 -5.46 -13.45
N THR A 282 -34.15 -5.35 -14.79
CA THR A 282 -33.12 -5.95 -15.64
C THR A 282 -31.76 -5.27 -15.50
N ASP A 283 -31.73 -3.95 -15.32
CA ASP A 283 -30.49 -3.19 -15.15
C ASP A 283 -29.87 -3.44 -13.78
N LEU A 284 -30.67 -3.50 -12.72
CA LEU A 284 -30.23 -3.90 -11.38
C LEU A 284 -29.68 -5.33 -11.37
N ARG A 285 -30.31 -6.26 -12.09
CA ARG A 285 -29.78 -7.64 -12.24
C ARG A 285 -28.43 -7.66 -12.96
N ARG A 286 -28.26 -6.87 -14.03
CA ARG A 286 -26.96 -6.74 -14.73
C ARG A 286 -25.90 -6.12 -13.82
N ALA A 287 -26.25 -5.08 -13.07
CA ALA A 287 -25.35 -4.43 -12.12
C ALA A 287 -24.90 -5.42 -11.03
N LEU A 288 -25.83 -6.19 -10.46
CA LEU A 288 -25.52 -7.23 -9.47
C LEU A 288 -24.57 -8.28 -10.05
N GLN A 289 -24.85 -8.79 -11.25
CA GLN A 289 -23.95 -9.75 -11.92
C GLN A 289 -22.55 -9.18 -12.15
N ASN A 290 -22.44 -7.92 -12.57
CA ASN A 290 -21.15 -7.26 -12.76
C ASN A 290 -20.39 -7.10 -11.43
N LEU A 291 -21.08 -6.68 -10.36
CA LEU A 291 -20.52 -6.57 -9.01
C LEU A 291 -20.05 -7.93 -8.48
N GLU A 292 -20.79 -9.00 -8.77
CA GLU A 292 -20.42 -10.35 -8.36
C GLU A 292 -19.19 -10.86 -9.14
N ILE A 293 -19.09 -10.59 -10.44
CA ILE A 293 -17.89 -10.89 -11.22
C ILE A 293 -16.69 -10.10 -10.70
N GLU A 294 -16.86 -8.81 -10.41
CA GLU A 294 -15.81 -7.98 -9.83
C GLU A 294 -15.35 -8.56 -8.48
N LEU A 295 -16.28 -8.92 -7.60
CA LEU A 295 -15.96 -9.57 -6.32
C LEU A 295 -15.17 -10.86 -6.51
N GLN A 296 -15.58 -11.74 -7.44
CA GLN A 296 -14.83 -12.98 -7.73
C GLN A 296 -13.43 -12.68 -8.27
N SER A 297 -13.28 -11.67 -9.12
CA SER A 297 -11.98 -11.26 -9.66
C SER A 297 -11.04 -10.72 -8.56
N GLN A 298 -11.58 -9.93 -7.62
CA GLN A 298 -10.82 -9.39 -6.49
C GLN A 298 -10.41 -10.50 -5.51
N LEU A 299 -11.29 -11.49 -5.27
CA LEU A 299 -10.93 -12.67 -4.47
C LEU A 299 -9.83 -13.51 -5.12
N ALA A 300 -9.90 -13.70 -6.45
CA ALA A 300 -8.85 -14.40 -7.19
C ALA A 300 -7.51 -13.63 -7.14
N MET A 301 -7.55 -12.30 -7.30
CA MET A 301 -6.36 -11.45 -7.18
C MET A 301 -5.77 -11.51 -5.77
N LYS A 302 -6.59 -11.38 -4.73
CA LYS A 302 -6.18 -11.51 -3.34
C LYS A 302 -5.48 -12.85 -3.10
N LYS A 303 -6.10 -13.95 -3.52
CA LYS A 303 -5.51 -15.29 -3.38
C LYS A 303 -4.16 -15.40 -4.07
N SER A 304 -4.03 -14.89 -5.30
CA SER A 304 -2.74 -14.91 -6.02
C SER A 304 -1.64 -14.12 -5.31
N LEU A 305 -1.99 -13.00 -4.66
CA LEU A 305 -1.06 -12.20 -3.89
C LEU A 305 -0.66 -12.89 -2.58
N GLU A 306 -1.61 -13.53 -1.90
CA GLU A 306 -1.34 -14.35 -0.70
C GLU A 306 -0.43 -15.54 -1.03
N ASP A 307 -0.69 -16.23 -2.15
CA ASP A 307 0.15 -17.34 -2.63
C ASP A 307 1.57 -16.85 -2.99
N SER A 308 1.68 -15.72 -3.69
CA SER A 308 2.98 -15.11 -4.02
C SER A 308 3.75 -14.67 -2.77
N LEU A 309 3.05 -14.10 -1.78
CA LEU A 309 3.65 -13.72 -0.51
C LEU A 309 4.21 -14.96 0.21
N ALA A 310 3.41 -16.02 0.32
CA ALA A 310 3.82 -17.27 0.96
C ALA A 310 5.02 -17.92 0.26
N GLU A 311 5.07 -17.88 -1.08
CA GLU A 311 6.21 -18.35 -1.87
C GLU A 311 7.47 -17.53 -1.55
N THR A 312 7.38 -16.19 -1.58
CA THR A 312 8.54 -15.33 -1.27
C THR A 312 9.02 -15.50 0.18
N GLU A 313 8.11 -15.60 1.15
CA GLU A 313 8.45 -15.87 2.55
C GLU A 313 9.14 -17.23 2.70
N GLY A 314 8.66 -18.26 2.00
CA GLY A 314 9.28 -19.58 1.94
C GLY A 314 10.70 -19.53 1.38
N ASP A 315 10.90 -18.81 0.27
CA ASP A 315 12.21 -18.63 -0.35
C ASP A 315 13.19 -17.90 0.57
N TYR A 316 12.76 -16.82 1.21
CA TYR A 316 13.61 -16.11 2.17
C TYR A 316 13.93 -16.95 3.40
N CYS A 317 12.98 -17.76 3.89
CA CYS A 317 13.23 -18.69 4.99
C CYS A 317 14.29 -19.74 4.60
N ALA A 318 14.20 -20.28 3.38
CA ALA A 318 15.19 -21.22 2.85
C ALA A 318 16.58 -20.58 2.70
N GLN A 319 16.65 -19.35 2.18
CA GLN A 319 17.90 -18.59 2.07
C GLN A 319 18.52 -18.31 3.44
N LEU A 320 17.72 -17.88 4.42
CA LEU A 320 18.19 -17.66 5.80
C LEU A 320 18.73 -18.96 6.42
N SER A 321 18.02 -20.07 6.23
CA SER A 321 18.48 -21.40 6.68
C SER A 321 19.83 -21.78 6.05
N GLN A 322 19.99 -21.56 4.74
CA GLN A 322 21.25 -21.81 4.04
C GLN A 322 22.39 -20.95 4.57
N VAL A 323 22.15 -19.65 4.78
CA VAL A 323 23.15 -18.73 5.36
C VAL A 323 23.51 -19.15 6.78
N GLN A 324 22.52 -19.54 7.59
CA GLN A 324 22.75 -20.03 8.95
C GLN A 324 23.60 -21.30 8.97
N GLN A 325 23.38 -22.23 8.03
CA GLN A 325 24.21 -23.43 7.88
C GLN A 325 25.65 -23.07 7.50
N LEU A 326 25.84 -22.10 6.58
CA LEU A 326 27.17 -21.64 6.19
C LEU A 326 27.91 -20.99 7.37
N ILE A 327 27.22 -20.14 8.13
CA ILE A 327 27.77 -19.53 9.35
C ILE A 327 28.19 -20.62 10.34
N GLY A 328 27.33 -21.60 10.62
CA GLY A 328 27.65 -22.70 11.52
C GLY A 328 28.88 -23.51 11.07
N GLY A 329 28.99 -23.80 9.77
CA GLY A 329 30.16 -24.47 9.20
C GLY A 329 31.45 -23.64 9.33
N LEU A 330 31.38 -22.33 9.12
CA LEU A 330 32.53 -21.43 9.30
C LEU A 330 32.93 -21.29 10.78
N GLU A 331 31.96 -21.22 11.68
CA GLU A 331 32.20 -21.21 13.13
C GLU A 331 32.90 -22.50 13.58
N GLU A 332 32.48 -23.65 13.09
CA GLU A 332 33.12 -24.94 13.37
C GLU A 332 34.57 -24.98 12.83
N GLN A 333 34.80 -24.51 11.60
CA GLN A 333 36.15 -24.41 11.04
C GLN A 333 37.05 -23.47 11.85
N LEU A 334 36.53 -22.31 12.29
CA LEU A 334 37.27 -21.38 13.14
C LEU A 334 37.63 -22.00 14.49
N LEU A 335 36.69 -22.73 15.11
CA LEU A 335 36.95 -23.46 16.35
C LEU A 335 38.02 -24.54 16.16
N GLN A 336 37.98 -25.27 15.06
CA GLN A 336 38.98 -26.29 14.73
C GLN A 336 40.37 -25.67 14.55
N VAL A 337 40.50 -24.61 13.74
CA VAL A 337 41.79 -23.91 13.53
C VAL A 337 42.33 -23.35 14.85
N ARG A 338 41.47 -22.81 15.71
CA ARG A 338 41.87 -22.32 17.03
C ARG A 338 42.40 -23.46 17.91
N ALA A 339 41.70 -24.59 17.97
CA ALA A 339 42.13 -25.76 18.73
C ALA A 339 43.48 -26.31 18.21
N ASP A 340 43.66 -26.35 16.89
CA ASP A 340 44.92 -26.76 16.27
C ASP A 340 46.07 -25.79 16.58
N ALA A 341 45.81 -24.48 16.56
CA ALA A 341 46.79 -23.45 16.94
C ALA A 341 47.19 -23.55 18.42
N GLU A 342 46.23 -23.77 19.32
CA GLU A 342 46.47 -23.99 20.74
C GLU A 342 47.32 -25.25 20.97
N ARG A 343 47.02 -26.34 20.24
CA ARG A 343 47.81 -27.58 20.28
C ARG A 343 49.24 -27.36 19.77
N GLN A 344 49.41 -26.70 18.63
CA GLN A 344 50.73 -26.38 18.09
C GLN A 344 51.54 -25.52 19.06
N ASN A 345 50.92 -24.52 19.68
CA ASN A 345 51.58 -23.68 20.68
C ASN A 345 52.06 -24.52 21.88
N ALA A 346 51.22 -25.44 22.38
CA ALA A 346 51.63 -26.35 23.45
C ALA A 346 52.83 -27.24 23.05
N ASP A 347 52.86 -27.75 21.83
CA ASP A 347 53.99 -28.54 21.32
C ASP A 347 55.26 -27.69 21.11
N TYR A 348 55.13 -26.44 20.64
CA TYR A 348 56.24 -25.48 20.58
C TYR A 348 56.83 -25.20 21.96
N GLN A 349 55.99 -25.00 22.99
CA GLN A 349 56.47 -24.80 24.36
C GLN A 349 57.22 -26.03 24.89
N ARG A 350 56.73 -27.25 24.60
CA ARG A 350 57.45 -28.48 24.94
C ARG A 350 58.82 -28.55 24.25
N LEU A 351 58.87 -28.21 22.96
CA LEU A 351 60.12 -28.23 22.20
C LEU A 351 61.12 -27.19 22.72
N LEU A 352 60.65 -25.98 23.09
CA LEU A 352 61.48 -24.96 23.74
C LEU A 352 62.06 -25.47 25.06
N ASN A 353 61.26 -26.15 25.88
CA ASN A 353 61.74 -26.73 27.14
C ASN A 353 62.81 -27.80 26.90
N VAL A 354 62.63 -28.68 25.90
CA VAL A 354 63.64 -29.68 25.53
C VAL A 354 64.91 -29.01 25.00
N LYS A 355 64.77 -28.00 24.14
CA LYS A 355 65.90 -27.21 23.62
C LYS A 355 66.69 -26.58 24.77
N ALA A 356 66.03 -25.90 25.71
CA ALA A 356 66.69 -25.28 26.86
C ALA A 356 67.45 -26.31 27.72
N ARG A 357 66.89 -27.52 27.88
CA ARG A 357 67.57 -28.63 28.57
C ARG A 357 68.81 -29.10 27.80
N LEU A 358 68.70 -29.30 26.49
CA LEU A 358 69.83 -29.72 25.66
C LEU A 358 70.94 -28.65 25.61
N GLU A 359 70.58 -27.37 25.59
CA GLU A 359 71.56 -26.26 25.69
C GLU A 359 72.34 -26.32 27.01
N LEU A 360 71.66 -26.63 28.12
CA LEU A 360 72.30 -26.82 29.42
C LEU A 360 73.23 -28.05 29.42
N GLU A 361 72.81 -29.16 28.82
CA GLU A 361 73.66 -30.35 28.66
C GLU A 361 74.90 -30.04 27.80
N ILE A 362 74.76 -29.33 26.68
CA ILE A 362 75.90 -28.88 25.85
C ILE A 362 76.85 -27.98 26.64
N GLU A 363 76.33 -27.04 27.42
CA GLU A 363 77.14 -26.16 28.26
C GLU A 363 77.94 -26.96 29.30
N THR A 364 77.33 -27.99 29.90
CA THR A 364 78.05 -28.90 30.80
C THR A 364 79.12 -29.72 30.06
N TYR A 365 78.82 -30.23 28.87
CA TYR A 365 79.80 -30.97 28.06
C TYR A 365 80.98 -30.09 27.64
N ARG A 366 80.74 -28.82 27.28
CA ARG A 366 81.80 -27.84 26.97
C ARG A 366 82.73 -27.62 28.16
N ARG A 367 82.18 -27.42 29.36
CA ARG A 367 82.97 -27.26 30.59
C ARG A 367 83.85 -28.46 30.91
N LEU A 368 83.34 -29.68 30.66
CA LEU A 368 84.13 -30.91 30.86
C LEU A 368 85.27 -31.01 29.85
N LEU A 369 85.01 -30.71 28.58
CA LEU A 369 86.03 -30.67 27.52
C LEU A 369 87.12 -29.60 27.77
N ASP A 370 86.74 -28.41 28.23
CA ASP A 370 87.69 -27.35 28.57
C ASP A 370 88.54 -27.71 29.81
N GLY A 371 87.99 -28.49 30.75
CA GLY A 371 88.71 -29.02 31.91
C GLY A 371 89.67 -30.15 31.58
N GLU A 372 89.37 -30.98 30.57
CA GLU A 372 90.28 -32.01 30.05
C GLU A 372 91.39 -31.42 29.15
N ALA A 373 91.19 -30.25 28.55
CA ALA A 373 92.19 -29.57 27.71
C ALA A 373 93.26 -28.77 28.51
N GLN A 374 93.09 -28.61 29.83
CA GLN A 374 94.01 -27.89 30.71
C GLN A 374 94.83 -28.79 31.66
N GLY A 375 94.69 -30.11 31.55
CA GLY A 375 95.62 -31.09 32.14
C GLY A 375 96.64 -31.55 31.11
#